data_AF-A0A3D4S2T5-F1
#
_entry.id   AF-A0A3D4S2T5-F1
#
_cell.length_a   1.000
_cell.length_b   1.000
_cell.length_c   1.000
_cell.angle_alpha   90.00
_cell.angle_beta   90.00
_cell.angle_gamma   90.00
#
_symmetry.space_group_name_H-M   'P 1'
#
loop_
_entity.id
_entity.type
_entity.pdbx_description
1 polymer ?
#
loop_
_entity_poly.entity_id
_entity_poly.type
_entity_poly.pdbx_seq_one_letter_code
_entity_poly.pdbx_strand_id
1 'polypeptide(L)'
;MQEYQKQAIELVKNEKIKERVFKNDGSWSVNKTCAKANIENMYKCFEAMYLFDNLLEKYNEVPNQDFYVEEYIKLYRQKIKTNDPFMFEVGDDFINSCIKWRADRAYKAAIIELVTQAQLEKMGYEVIADKYLDWVMGVDIVAFKASKMWLIHITKDTDFSREKMTKKGSYSGFKINKQSVKFRRDFTEHVALYYQNEECKANTIENGLPFFRCRYIRQQLNDDKAIDVNDEDNELNRFVKRINEIEEYSLMSNKFTYVFM
;
A
#
# COMPACT_ATOMS: atom_id res chain seq x y z
N MET A 1 15.10 12.48 4.12
CA MET A 1 13.96 12.40 5.03
C MET A 1 12.98 13.48 4.72
N GLN A 2 12.04 13.12 3.85
CA GLN A 2 10.94 13.99 3.44
C GLN A 2 9.99 14.21 4.63
N GLU A 3 9.09 15.17 4.46
CA GLU A 3 8.27 15.71 5.55
C GLU A 3 7.30 14.67 6.14
N TYR A 4 6.65 13.87 5.29
CA TYR A 4 5.68 12.87 5.73
C TYR A 4 6.31 11.70 6.52
N GLN A 5 7.56 11.30 6.22
CA GLN A 5 8.21 10.26 7.01
C GLN A 5 8.49 10.72 8.45
N LYS A 6 8.84 11.99 8.65
CA LYS A 6 9.05 12.56 9.99
C LYS A 6 7.74 12.59 10.77
N GLN A 7 6.68 13.09 10.16
CA GLN A 7 5.35 13.15 10.75
C GLN A 7 4.84 11.75 11.12
N ALA A 8 5.04 10.75 10.27
CA ALA A 8 4.67 9.37 10.57
C ALA A 8 5.43 8.83 11.80
N ILE A 9 6.73 9.09 11.91
CA ILE A 9 7.52 8.71 13.10
C ILE A 9 7.00 9.43 14.36
N GLU A 10 6.63 10.70 14.25
CA GLU A 10 6.09 11.46 15.38
C GLU A 10 4.71 10.95 15.80
N LEU A 11 3.83 10.68 14.84
CA LEU A 11 2.52 10.07 15.08
C LEU A 11 2.68 8.73 15.79
N VAL A 12 3.59 7.88 15.30
CA VAL A 12 3.89 6.59 15.92
C VAL A 12 4.41 6.74 17.34
N LYS A 13 5.15 7.79 17.68
CA LYS A 13 5.60 8.02 19.07
C LYS A 13 4.47 8.49 19.99
N ASN A 14 3.55 9.29 19.45
CA ASN A 14 2.57 10.04 20.25
C ASN A 14 1.19 9.35 20.31
N GLU A 15 0.87 8.50 19.34
CA GLU A 15 -0.46 7.90 19.18
C GLU A 15 -0.39 6.37 19.26
N LYS A 16 -1.30 5.80 20.06
CA LYS A 16 -1.53 4.35 20.06
C LYS A 16 -2.51 3.99 18.96
N ILE A 17 -2.05 3.24 17.96
CA ILE A 17 -2.94 2.69 16.94
C ILE A 17 -3.80 1.58 17.55
N LYS A 18 -5.12 1.74 17.40
CA LYS A 18 -6.12 0.79 17.90
C LYS A 18 -6.34 -0.30 16.87
N GLU A 19 -6.20 -1.57 17.24
CA GLU A 19 -6.63 -2.67 16.38
C GLU A 19 -8.10 -3.00 16.62
N ARG A 20 -8.97 -2.65 15.67
CA ARG A 20 -10.42 -2.89 15.77
C ARG A 20 -10.75 -4.17 15.01
N VAL A 21 -10.24 -5.28 15.52
CA VAL A 21 -10.38 -6.59 14.89
C VAL A 21 -11.85 -6.99 14.82
N PHE A 22 -12.31 -7.28 13.60
CA PHE A 22 -13.64 -7.85 13.37
C PHE A 22 -13.53 -9.36 13.11
N LYS A 23 -13.54 -10.15 14.19
CA LYS A 23 -13.44 -11.62 14.12
C LYS A 23 -14.83 -12.26 14.20
N ASN A 24 -15.01 -13.36 13.47
CA ASN A 24 -16.16 -14.23 13.65
C ASN A 24 -15.99 -14.97 14.99
N ASP A 25 -16.93 -14.75 15.91
CA ASP A 25 -17.03 -15.42 17.20
C ASP A 25 -17.81 -16.75 17.12
N GLY A 26 -18.13 -17.19 15.89
CA GLY A 26 -18.98 -18.35 15.62
C GLY A 26 -20.45 -18.00 15.40
N SER A 27 -20.86 -16.75 15.58
CA SER A 27 -22.26 -16.30 15.46
C SER A 27 -22.65 -15.80 14.07
N TRP A 28 -21.72 -15.74 13.12
CA TRP A 28 -22.02 -15.14 11.83
C TRP A 28 -22.88 -16.05 10.96
N SER A 29 -24.02 -15.51 10.52
CA SER A 29 -24.83 -16.13 9.47
C SER A 29 -24.09 -16.14 8.12
N VAL A 30 -24.63 -16.91 7.18
CA VAL A 30 -24.18 -16.90 5.78
C VAL A 30 -24.22 -15.46 5.22
N ASN A 31 -25.30 -14.71 5.47
CA ASN A 31 -25.44 -13.31 5.05
C ASN A 31 -24.34 -12.41 5.63
N LYS A 32 -23.98 -12.56 6.90
CA LYS A 32 -22.85 -11.83 7.54
C LYS A 32 -21.50 -12.17 6.90
N THR A 33 -21.29 -13.45 6.60
CA THR A 33 -20.06 -13.90 5.94
C THR A 33 -19.95 -13.35 4.51
N CYS A 34 -21.04 -13.42 3.74
CA CYS A 34 -21.14 -12.85 2.40
C CYS A 34 -20.97 -11.33 2.43
N ALA A 35 -21.61 -10.63 3.38
CA ALA A 35 -21.50 -9.18 3.54
C ALA A 35 -20.05 -8.75 3.81
N LYS A 36 -19.37 -9.42 4.74
CA LYS A 36 -17.95 -9.18 5.00
C LYS A 36 -17.10 -9.46 3.77
N ALA A 37 -17.28 -10.60 3.12
CA ALA A 37 -16.53 -10.95 1.92
C ALA A 37 -16.75 -9.91 0.82
N ASN A 38 -17.99 -9.44 0.64
CA ASN A 38 -18.32 -8.38 -0.29
C ASN A 38 -17.67 -7.06 0.12
N ILE A 39 -17.63 -6.66 1.40
CA ILE A 39 -16.95 -5.42 1.83
C ILE A 39 -15.42 -5.52 1.71
N GLU A 40 -14.84 -6.69 2.03
CA GLU A 40 -13.41 -6.96 1.90
C GLU A 40 -12.95 -7.05 0.44
N ASN A 41 -13.81 -7.61 -0.42
CA ASN A 41 -13.56 -7.76 -1.83
C ASN A 41 -14.26 -6.65 -2.64
N MET A 42 -14.83 -5.62 -1.97
CA MET A 42 -15.82 -4.75 -2.61
C MET A 42 -15.22 -4.03 -3.81
N TYR A 43 -15.90 -4.28 -4.93
CA TYR A 43 -15.93 -3.53 -6.17
C TYR A 43 -15.40 -2.10 -6.06
N LYS A 44 -14.23 -1.86 -6.64
CA LYS A 44 -13.88 -0.60 -7.33
C LYS A 44 -14.12 0.69 -6.50
N CYS A 45 -13.97 0.68 -5.18
CA CYS A 45 -13.83 1.93 -4.43
C CYS A 45 -12.39 2.41 -4.55
N PHE A 46 -12.01 2.78 -5.78
CA PHE A 46 -10.71 3.34 -6.09
C PHE A 46 -10.42 4.58 -5.24
N GLU A 47 -11.47 5.33 -4.91
CA GLU A 47 -11.40 6.51 -4.05
C GLU A 47 -10.85 6.15 -2.66
N ALA A 48 -11.24 5.00 -2.10
CA ALA A 48 -10.77 4.54 -0.79
C ALA A 48 -9.38 3.89 -0.85
N MET A 49 -8.96 3.37 -2.01
CA MET A 49 -7.60 2.82 -2.18
C MET A 49 -6.54 3.92 -2.03
N TYR A 50 -6.82 5.12 -2.53
CA TYR A 50 -5.87 6.25 -2.54
C TYR A 50 -6.21 7.31 -1.49
N LEU A 51 -7.12 6.99 -0.57
CA LEU A 51 -7.56 7.95 0.43
C LEU A 51 -6.39 8.48 1.26
N PHE A 52 -5.44 7.61 1.62
CA PHE A 52 -4.31 8.03 2.46
C PHE A 52 -3.46 9.08 1.75
N ASP A 53 -3.05 8.80 0.51
CA ASP A 53 -2.28 9.73 -0.33
C ASP A 53 -3.05 11.01 -0.62
N ASN A 54 -4.35 10.92 -0.89
CA ASN A 54 -5.19 12.09 -1.13
C ASN A 54 -5.30 12.98 0.11
N LEU A 55 -5.37 12.40 1.31
CA LEU A 55 -5.39 13.16 2.57
C LEU A 55 -4.02 13.80 2.83
N LEU A 56 -2.93 13.06 2.59
CA LEU A 56 -1.56 13.59 2.65
C LEU A 56 -1.41 14.80 1.74
N GLU A 57 -1.77 14.67 0.46
CA GLU A 57 -1.66 15.75 -0.54
C GLU A 57 -2.55 16.95 -0.19
N LYS A 58 -3.79 16.69 0.24
CA LYS A 58 -4.78 17.74 0.51
C LYS A 58 -4.47 18.57 1.75
N TYR A 59 -3.99 17.93 2.82
CA TYR A 59 -3.75 18.59 4.10
C TYR A 59 -2.27 18.86 4.36
N ASN A 60 -1.39 18.31 3.52
CA ASN A 60 0.06 18.31 3.72
C ASN A 60 0.47 17.73 5.09
N GLU A 61 -0.28 16.75 5.57
CA GLU A 61 -0.15 16.17 6.90
C GLU A 61 -0.51 14.68 6.89
N VAL A 62 0.24 13.86 7.65
CA VAL A 62 -0.11 12.45 7.89
C VAL A 62 -1.40 12.38 8.71
N PRO A 63 -2.50 11.81 8.16
CA PRO A 63 -3.75 11.75 8.89
C PRO A 63 -3.62 10.85 10.12
N ASN A 64 -4.25 11.21 11.23
CA ASN A 64 -4.42 10.30 12.37
C ASN A 64 -5.41 9.17 12.04
N GLN A 65 -5.37 8.10 12.84
CA GLN A 65 -6.13 6.89 12.56
C GLN A 65 -7.64 7.16 12.55
N ASP A 66 -8.14 7.90 13.53
CA ASP A 66 -9.57 8.16 13.68
C ASP A 66 -10.11 8.98 12.50
N PHE A 67 -9.40 10.04 12.10
CA PHE A 67 -9.76 10.86 10.93
C PHE A 67 -9.75 10.05 9.63
N TYR A 68 -8.69 9.26 9.39
CA TYR A 68 -8.62 8.40 8.21
C TYR A 68 -9.79 7.42 8.15
N VAL A 69 -10.09 6.76 9.26
CA VAL A 69 -11.18 5.76 9.35
C VAL A 69 -12.55 6.40 9.10
N GLU A 70 -12.79 7.61 9.64
CA GLU A 70 -14.04 8.34 9.40
C GLU A 70 -14.24 8.67 7.92
N GLU A 71 -13.23 9.22 7.25
CA GLU A 71 -13.29 9.51 5.83
C GLU A 71 -13.45 8.23 4.98
N TYR A 72 -12.77 7.15 5.37
CA TYR A 72 -12.90 5.85 4.71
C TYR A 72 -14.33 5.30 4.79
N ILE A 73 -14.97 5.42 5.95
CA ILE A 73 -16.36 5.00 6.17
C ILE A 73 -17.31 5.84 5.30
N LYS A 74 -17.12 7.16 5.23
CA LYS A 74 -17.95 8.06 4.40
C LYS A 74 -17.93 7.63 2.93
N LEU A 75 -16.73 7.39 2.38
CA LEU A 75 -16.57 6.94 0.99
C LEU A 75 -17.25 5.58 0.73
N TYR A 76 -16.99 4.59 1.57
CA TYR A 76 -17.61 3.27 1.43
C TYR A 76 -19.14 3.33 1.52
N ARG A 77 -19.67 4.10 2.47
CA ARG A 77 -21.12 4.26 2.65
C ARG A 77 -21.78 4.95 1.46
N GLN A 78 -21.14 5.98 0.90
CA GLN A 78 -21.61 6.60 -0.33
C GLN A 78 -21.64 5.57 -1.47
N LYS A 79 -20.58 4.78 -1.63
CA LYS A 79 -20.49 3.75 -2.68
C LYS A 79 -21.56 2.67 -2.56
N ILE A 80 -21.84 2.20 -1.34
CA ILE A 80 -22.89 1.21 -1.04
C ILE A 80 -24.25 1.78 -1.44
N LYS A 81 -24.57 3.01 -1.02
CA LYS A 81 -25.84 3.68 -1.36
C LYS A 81 -26.05 3.81 -2.88
N THR A 82 -24.99 4.09 -3.63
CA THR A 82 -25.08 4.29 -5.09
C THR A 82 -25.16 2.99 -5.88
N ASN A 83 -24.52 1.90 -5.44
CA ASN A 83 -24.37 0.70 -6.27
C ASN A 83 -25.31 -0.45 -5.91
N ASP A 84 -25.75 -0.60 -4.66
CA ASP A 84 -26.86 -1.50 -4.30
C ASP A 84 -27.21 -1.36 -2.79
N PRO A 85 -28.27 -0.61 -2.41
CA PRO A 85 -28.68 -0.51 -1.01
C PRO A 85 -29.26 -1.81 -0.44
N PHE A 86 -29.56 -2.83 -1.28
CA PHE A 86 -30.16 -4.10 -0.88
C PHE A 86 -29.15 -5.27 -0.81
N MET A 87 -27.87 -5.04 -1.12
CA MET A 87 -26.84 -6.11 -1.19
C MET A 87 -26.49 -6.75 0.15
N PHE A 88 -27.00 -6.23 1.26
CA PHE A 88 -26.60 -6.62 2.60
C PHE A 88 -27.84 -6.82 3.47
N GLU A 89 -28.35 -8.05 3.57
CA GLU A 89 -29.34 -8.45 4.57
C GLU A 89 -28.71 -8.57 5.98
N VAL A 90 -27.99 -7.53 6.39
CA VAL A 90 -27.31 -7.42 7.68
C VAL A 90 -27.45 -6.01 8.24
N GLY A 91 -27.36 -5.88 9.56
CA GLY A 91 -27.49 -4.57 10.22
C GLY A 91 -26.36 -3.61 9.90
N ASP A 92 -26.67 -2.31 9.96
CA ASP A 92 -25.72 -1.23 9.67
C ASP A 92 -24.47 -1.26 10.54
N ASP A 93 -24.60 -1.67 11.80
CA ASP A 93 -23.47 -1.81 12.73
C ASP A 93 -22.46 -2.86 12.26
N PHE A 94 -22.96 -3.96 11.67
CA PHE A 94 -22.12 -5.01 11.11
C PHE A 94 -21.35 -4.50 9.89
N ILE A 95 -22.03 -3.77 9.00
CA ILE A 95 -21.43 -3.14 7.81
C ILE A 95 -20.35 -2.14 8.23
N ASN A 96 -20.65 -1.23 9.17
CA ASN A 96 -19.70 -0.25 9.68
C ASN A 96 -18.47 -0.92 10.30
N SER A 97 -18.67 -2.00 11.07
CA SER A 97 -17.57 -2.74 11.68
C SER A 97 -16.66 -3.39 10.62
N CYS A 98 -17.23 -3.94 9.54
CA CYS A 98 -16.46 -4.48 8.42
C CYS A 98 -15.63 -3.40 7.71
N ILE A 99 -16.24 -2.25 7.41
CA ILE A 99 -15.57 -1.12 6.76
C ILE A 99 -14.45 -0.59 7.65
N LYS A 100 -14.73 -0.40 8.95
CA LYS A 100 -13.76 0.08 9.94
C LYS A 100 -12.55 -0.84 10.04
N TRP A 101 -12.78 -2.14 10.13
CA TRP A 101 -11.70 -3.13 10.18
C TRP A 101 -10.85 -3.15 8.90
N ARG A 102 -11.46 -2.89 7.74
CA ARG A 102 -10.72 -2.72 6.48
C ARG A 102 -9.89 -1.43 6.49
N ALA A 103 -10.49 -0.32 6.91
CA ALA A 103 -9.82 0.98 7.01
C ALA A 103 -8.60 0.90 7.95
N ASP A 104 -8.74 0.29 9.12
CA ASP A 104 -7.63 0.13 10.06
C ASP A 104 -6.46 -0.64 9.46
N ARG A 105 -6.72 -1.73 8.71
CA ARG A 105 -5.64 -2.48 8.04
C ARG A 105 -4.94 -1.66 6.96
N ALA A 106 -5.70 -0.89 6.18
CA ALA A 106 -5.13 -0.01 5.15
C ALA A 106 -4.28 1.11 5.80
N TYR A 107 -4.78 1.73 6.87
CA TYR A 107 -4.04 2.72 7.64
C TYR A 107 -2.72 2.17 8.19
N LYS A 108 -2.77 0.99 8.83
CA LYS A 108 -1.56 0.34 9.34
C LYS A 108 -0.52 0.10 8.24
N ALA A 109 -0.95 -0.42 7.08
CA ALA A 109 -0.05 -0.67 5.96
C ALA A 109 0.63 0.63 5.49
N ALA A 110 -0.12 1.72 5.34
CA ALA A 110 0.42 3.02 4.92
C ALA A 110 1.44 3.60 5.91
N ILE A 111 1.18 3.51 7.22
CA ILE A 111 2.14 3.98 8.24
C ILE A 111 3.41 3.11 8.26
N ILE A 112 3.28 1.79 8.12
CA ILE A 112 4.43 0.88 8.03
C ILE A 112 5.29 1.24 6.81
N GLU A 113 4.67 1.54 5.67
CA GLU A 113 5.35 1.95 4.46
C GLU A 113 6.14 3.25 4.66
N LEU A 114 5.50 4.31 5.17
CA LEU A 114 6.17 5.60 5.45
C LEU A 114 7.35 5.45 6.42
N VAL A 115 7.19 4.66 7.47
CA VAL A 115 8.29 4.40 8.42
C VAL A 115 9.40 3.58 7.76
N THR A 116 9.07 2.63 6.88
CA THR A 116 10.07 1.85 6.14
C THR A 116 10.86 2.73 5.18
N GLN A 117 10.20 3.66 4.48
CA GLN A 117 10.88 4.67 3.66
C GLN A 117 11.88 5.47 4.52
N ALA A 118 11.46 5.94 5.70
CA ALA A 118 12.34 6.66 6.63
C ALA A 118 13.55 5.85 7.08
N GLN A 119 13.36 4.53 7.31
CA GLN A 119 14.43 3.61 7.69
C GLN A 119 15.44 3.44 6.54
N LEU A 120 14.96 3.31 5.30
CA LEU A 120 15.81 3.20 4.11
C LEU A 120 16.64 4.48 3.90
N GLU A 121 16.02 5.65 3.99
CA GLU A 121 16.73 6.93 3.88
C GLU A 121 17.83 7.06 4.96
N LYS A 122 17.55 6.68 6.21
CA LYS A 122 18.55 6.65 7.29
C LYS A 122 19.70 5.67 7.01
N MET A 123 19.48 4.66 6.17
CA MET A 123 20.51 3.71 5.73
C MET A 123 21.28 4.17 4.49
N GLY A 124 21.01 5.40 4.01
CA GLY A 124 21.68 6.02 2.88
C GLY A 124 21.15 5.53 1.52
N TYR A 125 19.89 5.09 1.47
CA TYR A 125 19.19 4.86 0.21
C TYR A 125 18.47 6.15 -0.20
N GLU A 126 18.42 6.42 -1.50
CA GLU A 126 17.39 7.29 -2.07
C GLU A 126 16.11 6.46 -2.25
N VAL A 127 14.95 7.07 -1.99
CA VAL A 127 13.68 6.36 -1.90
C VAL A 127 12.61 7.07 -2.73
N ILE A 128 11.97 6.31 -3.61
CA ILE A 128 10.80 6.73 -4.37
C ILE A 128 9.61 5.87 -3.93
N ALA A 129 8.52 6.51 -3.54
CA ALA A 129 7.23 5.89 -3.28
C ALA A 129 6.16 6.78 -3.91
N ASP A 130 5.35 6.19 -4.77
CA ASP A 130 4.30 6.91 -5.51
C ASP A 130 3.18 5.94 -5.85
N LYS A 131 1.92 6.40 -5.72
CA LYS A 131 0.74 5.59 -6.01
C LYS A 131 0.76 4.95 -7.40
N TYR A 132 1.36 5.60 -8.40
CA TYR A 132 1.46 5.06 -9.77
C TYR A 132 2.42 3.87 -9.89
N LEU A 133 3.46 3.80 -9.06
CA LEU A 133 4.35 2.63 -9.00
C LEU A 133 3.56 1.39 -8.55
N ASP A 134 2.72 1.52 -7.54
CA ASP A 134 1.84 0.43 -7.12
C ASP A 134 0.81 0.05 -8.21
N TRP A 135 0.28 1.05 -8.94
CA TRP A 135 -0.73 0.76 -9.97
C TRP A 135 -0.20 -0.06 -11.13
N VAL A 136 0.99 0.28 -11.62
CA VAL A 136 1.52 -0.32 -12.84
C VAL A 136 2.50 -1.45 -12.51
N MET A 137 3.47 -1.19 -11.65
CA MET A 137 4.48 -2.18 -11.26
C MET A 137 4.04 -3.02 -10.06
N GLY A 138 3.07 -2.55 -9.28
CA GLY A 138 2.68 -3.25 -8.07
C GLY A 138 3.73 -3.16 -6.98
N VAL A 139 4.61 -2.17 -7.04
CA VAL A 139 5.73 -1.94 -6.11
C VAL A 139 5.35 -0.85 -5.13
N ASP A 140 5.60 -1.08 -3.85
CA ASP A 140 5.29 -0.12 -2.79
C ASP A 140 6.42 0.91 -2.64
N ILE A 141 7.68 0.47 -2.71
CA ILE A 141 8.86 1.33 -2.58
C ILE A 141 9.92 0.95 -3.61
N VAL A 142 10.55 1.95 -4.23
CA VAL A 142 11.80 1.81 -4.98
C VAL A 142 12.93 2.43 -4.16
N ALA A 143 13.99 1.67 -3.91
CA ALA A 143 15.17 2.14 -3.19
C ALA A 143 16.41 2.11 -4.08
N PHE A 144 17.23 3.16 -4.03
CA PHE A 144 18.47 3.28 -4.82
C PHE A 144 19.68 3.45 -3.91
N LYS A 145 20.77 2.77 -4.26
CA LYS A 145 22.08 2.96 -3.61
C LYS A 145 23.20 2.44 -4.50
N ALA A 146 24.23 3.25 -4.74
CA ALA A 146 25.43 2.85 -5.49
C ALA A 146 25.12 2.20 -6.85
N SER A 147 24.32 2.88 -7.69
CA SER A 147 23.87 2.42 -9.01
C SER A 147 23.04 1.14 -9.01
N LYS A 148 22.55 0.72 -7.84
CA LYS A 148 21.64 -0.40 -7.69
C LYS A 148 20.27 0.08 -7.27
N MET A 149 19.25 -0.62 -7.75
CA MET A 149 17.84 -0.39 -7.47
C MET A 149 17.22 -1.66 -6.89
N TRP A 150 16.35 -1.49 -5.89
CA TRP A 150 15.51 -2.56 -5.35
C TRP A 150 14.05 -2.18 -5.45
N LEU A 151 13.23 -3.10 -5.98
CA LEU A 151 11.79 -2.98 -6.08
C LEU A 151 11.16 -3.74 -4.91
N ILE A 152 10.57 -3.00 -3.97
CA ILE A 152 10.20 -3.51 -2.65
C ILE A 152 8.69 -3.60 -2.50
N HIS A 153 8.25 -4.73 -1.95
CA HIS A 153 6.87 -4.97 -1.48
C HIS A 153 6.86 -5.10 0.03
N ILE A 154 5.91 -4.47 0.69
CA ILE A 154 5.69 -4.55 2.13
C ILE A 154 4.38 -5.28 2.36
N THR A 155 4.45 -6.44 3.02
CA THR A 155 3.25 -7.22 3.26
C THR A 155 3.30 -8.01 4.55
N LYS A 156 2.12 -8.38 5.05
CA LYS A 156 2.02 -9.22 6.24
C LYS A 156 2.47 -10.64 5.91
N ASP A 157 3.21 -11.27 6.81
CA ASP A 157 3.64 -12.66 6.71
C ASP A 157 2.47 -13.64 6.97
N THR A 158 1.66 -13.87 5.95
CA THR A 158 0.60 -14.89 5.97
C THR A 158 0.52 -15.56 4.61
N ASP A 159 0.09 -16.83 4.57
CA ASP A 159 -0.12 -17.57 3.32
C ASP A 159 -1.03 -16.80 2.36
N PHE A 160 -2.10 -16.21 2.89
CA PHE A 160 -3.03 -15.37 2.13
C PHE A 160 -2.35 -14.15 1.48
N SER A 161 -1.50 -13.44 2.22
CA SER A 161 -0.74 -12.30 1.68
C SER A 161 0.28 -12.72 0.64
N ARG A 162 0.97 -13.85 0.87
CA ARG A 162 1.95 -14.43 -0.07
C ARG A 162 1.28 -14.84 -1.38
N GLU A 163 0.13 -15.51 -1.31
CA GLU A 163 -0.66 -15.88 -2.48
C GLU A 163 -1.16 -14.63 -3.25
N LYS A 164 -1.60 -13.59 -2.53
CA LYS A 164 -1.98 -12.32 -3.15
C LYS A 164 -0.83 -11.65 -3.89
N MET A 165 0.38 -11.70 -3.34
CA MET A 165 1.58 -11.21 -4.02
C MET A 165 1.83 -11.93 -5.34
N THR A 166 1.73 -13.27 -5.35
CA THR A 166 1.84 -14.06 -6.58
C THR A 166 0.78 -13.67 -7.61
N LYS A 167 -0.49 -13.50 -7.18
CA LYS A 167 -1.58 -13.03 -8.04
C LYS A 167 -1.34 -11.61 -8.58
N LYS A 168 -0.83 -10.69 -7.75
CA LYS A 168 -0.50 -9.31 -8.13
C LYS A 168 0.56 -9.27 -9.23
N GLY A 169 1.52 -10.20 -9.21
CA GLY A 169 2.52 -10.38 -10.27
C GLY A 169 1.96 -10.89 -11.59
N SER A 170 0.83 -11.61 -11.58
CA SER A 170 0.18 -12.10 -12.82
C SER A 170 -0.69 -11.07 -13.53
N TYR A 171 -0.92 -9.88 -12.96
CA TYR A 171 -1.73 -8.86 -13.59
C TYR A 171 -1.04 -8.27 -14.81
N SER A 172 -1.78 -8.18 -15.92
CA SER A 172 -1.24 -7.72 -17.21
C SER A 172 -1.93 -6.48 -17.77
N GLY A 173 -2.71 -5.78 -16.93
CA GLY A 173 -3.36 -4.54 -17.32
C GLY A 173 -4.38 -4.04 -16.31
N PHE A 174 -4.74 -2.77 -16.46
CA PHE A 174 -5.75 -2.09 -15.67
C PHE A 174 -6.63 -1.21 -16.55
N LYS A 175 -7.90 -1.01 -16.16
CA LYS A 175 -8.79 -0.06 -16.83
C LYS A 175 -8.81 1.26 -16.05
N ILE A 176 -8.32 2.33 -16.66
CA ILE A 176 -8.39 3.70 -16.14
C ILE A 176 -9.29 4.48 -17.09
N ASN A 177 -10.35 5.13 -16.58
CA ASN A 177 -11.27 5.97 -17.38
C ASN A 177 -11.75 5.34 -18.71
N LYS A 178 -12.07 4.04 -18.68
CA LYS A 178 -12.48 3.22 -19.86
C LYS A 178 -11.36 2.90 -20.87
N GLN A 179 -10.15 3.42 -20.67
CA GLN A 179 -8.97 3.02 -21.43
C GLN A 179 -8.29 1.81 -20.76
N SER A 180 -7.80 0.87 -21.56
CA SER A 180 -7.08 -0.30 -21.07
C SER A 180 -5.59 -0.06 -21.15
N VAL A 181 -4.94 0.13 -20.00
CA VAL A 181 -3.48 0.15 -19.91
C VAL A 181 -3.01 -1.29 -19.76
N LYS A 182 -2.19 -1.78 -20.70
CA LYS A 182 -1.57 -3.10 -20.61
C LYS A 182 -0.18 -2.97 -20.02
N PHE A 183 0.18 -3.88 -19.13
CA PHE A 183 1.53 -3.99 -18.58
C PHE A 183 1.89 -5.46 -18.41
N ARG A 184 3.17 -5.72 -18.16
CA ARG A 184 3.64 -7.02 -17.66
C ARG A 184 4.47 -6.72 -16.43
N ARG A 185 4.19 -7.43 -15.35
CA ARG A 185 4.97 -7.41 -14.11
C ARG A 185 5.87 -8.63 -14.08
N ASP A 186 7.07 -8.47 -13.54
CA ASP A 186 7.97 -9.58 -13.27
C ASP A 186 8.54 -9.43 -11.86
N PHE A 187 7.98 -10.19 -10.92
CA PHE A 187 8.38 -10.05 -9.51
C PHE A 187 9.62 -10.87 -9.16
N THR A 188 10.30 -11.48 -10.15
CA THR A 188 11.42 -12.38 -9.92
C THR A 188 12.55 -11.70 -9.15
N GLU A 189 12.86 -10.44 -9.48
CA GLU A 189 13.89 -9.65 -8.79
C GLU A 189 13.35 -8.68 -7.74
N HIS A 190 12.07 -8.82 -7.39
CA HIS A 190 11.47 -7.98 -6.36
C HIS A 190 11.81 -8.50 -4.95
N VAL A 191 11.95 -7.57 -4.02
CA VAL A 191 12.18 -7.84 -2.61
C VAL A 191 10.84 -7.78 -1.87
N ALA A 192 10.52 -8.81 -1.11
CA ALA A 192 9.34 -8.82 -0.24
C ALA A 192 9.75 -8.72 1.23
N LEU A 193 9.39 -7.61 1.88
CA LEU A 193 9.54 -7.42 3.31
C LEU A 193 8.28 -7.92 4.02
N TYR A 194 8.45 -8.96 4.84
CA TYR A 194 7.35 -9.63 5.54
C TYR A 194 7.32 -9.27 7.02
N TYR A 195 6.24 -8.63 7.48
CA TYR A 195 6.05 -8.31 8.90
C TYR A 195 5.04 -9.24 9.57
N GLN A 196 5.19 -9.48 10.87
CA GLN A 196 4.24 -10.21 11.70
C GLN A 196 3.53 -9.25 12.65
N ASN A 197 2.35 -9.64 13.17
CA ASN A 197 1.63 -8.80 14.14
C ASN A 197 2.30 -8.82 15.52
N GLU A 198 3.14 -9.81 15.77
CA GLU A 198 3.94 -9.99 16.97
C GLU A 198 5.40 -9.61 16.75
N GLU A 199 6.13 -9.40 17.84
CA GLU A 199 7.56 -9.13 17.79
C GLU A 199 8.33 -10.38 17.35
N CYS A 200 9.23 -10.22 16.38
CA CYS A 200 9.97 -11.34 15.82
C CYS A 200 11.37 -10.92 15.31
N LYS A 201 12.02 -11.82 14.55
CA LYS A 201 13.32 -11.53 13.92
C LYS A 201 13.23 -10.40 12.89
N ALA A 202 12.09 -10.29 12.19
CA ALA A 202 11.86 -9.32 11.13
C ALA A 202 11.45 -7.94 11.67
N ASN A 203 10.55 -7.87 12.66
CA ASN A 203 9.97 -6.61 13.16
C ASN A 203 9.95 -6.49 14.70
N THR A 204 9.90 -5.25 15.19
CA THR A 204 9.45 -4.86 16.55
C THR A 204 7.99 -4.47 16.53
N ILE A 205 7.34 -4.37 17.70
CA ILE A 205 6.01 -3.78 17.84
C ILE A 205 6.12 -2.45 18.58
N GLU A 206 5.73 -1.35 17.96
CA GLU A 206 5.65 -0.03 18.58
C GLU A 206 4.24 0.53 18.40
N ASN A 207 3.57 0.86 19.51
CA ASN A 207 2.20 1.40 19.51
C ASN A 207 1.18 0.61 18.66
N GLY A 208 1.31 -0.72 18.66
CA GLY A 208 0.39 -1.63 17.95
C GLY A 208 0.68 -1.80 16.46
N LEU A 209 1.83 -1.28 16.00
CA LEU A 209 2.34 -1.42 14.63
C LEU A 209 3.62 -2.26 14.57
N PRO A 210 3.73 -3.15 13.59
CA PRO A 210 4.97 -3.87 13.32
C PRO A 210 5.92 -3.08 12.43
N PHE A 211 7.10 -2.72 12.96
CA PHE A 211 8.14 -2.03 12.20
C PHE A 211 9.34 -2.92 11.97
N PHE A 212 9.83 -2.95 10.74
CA PHE A 212 10.98 -3.75 10.39
C PHE A 212 12.22 -3.35 11.18
N ARG A 213 13.01 -4.34 11.58
CA ARG A 213 14.34 -4.10 12.12
C ARG A 213 15.26 -3.74 10.97
N CYS A 214 16.10 -2.71 11.12
CA CYS A 214 17.05 -2.32 10.07
C CYS A 214 17.96 -3.47 9.60
N ARG A 215 18.34 -4.36 10.52
CA ARG A 215 19.12 -5.57 10.19
C ARG A 215 18.39 -6.51 9.22
N TYR A 216 17.07 -6.64 9.35
CA TYR A 216 16.24 -7.48 8.49
C TYR A 216 16.13 -6.85 7.11
N ILE A 217 15.85 -5.54 7.03
CA ILE A 217 15.83 -4.82 5.74
C ILE A 217 17.14 -5.03 4.97
N ARG A 218 18.29 -4.82 5.62
CA ARG A 218 19.61 -5.01 4.97
C ARG A 218 19.86 -6.44 4.48
N GLN A 219 19.35 -7.44 5.20
CA GLN A 219 19.47 -8.84 4.76
C GLN A 219 18.61 -9.13 3.53
N GLN A 220 17.45 -8.48 3.41
CA GLN A 220 16.54 -8.65 2.28
C GLN A 220 16.99 -7.87 1.04
N LEU A 221 17.56 -6.67 1.21
CA LEU A 221 18.15 -5.87 0.14
C LEU A 221 19.56 -6.37 -0.21
N ASN A 222 19.65 -7.65 -0.59
CA ASN A 222 20.88 -8.25 -1.06
C ASN A 222 21.15 -7.89 -2.53
N ASP A 223 22.40 -8.10 -2.95
CA ASP A 223 22.84 -7.78 -4.31
C ASP A 223 22.25 -8.71 -5.37
N ASP A 224 21.79 -9.92 -5.01
CA ASP A 224 21.16 -10.86 -5.94
C ASP A 224 19.80 -10.38 -6.43
N LYS A 225 19.15 -9.49 -5.66
CA LYS A 225 17.87 -8.85 -5.99
C LYS A 225 18.03 -7.39 -6.42
N ALA A 226 19.28 -6.94 -6.60
CA ALA A 226 19.56 -5.61 -7.08
C ALA A 226 19.48 -5.55 -8.61
N ILE A 227 18.85 -4.51 -9.12
CA ILE A 227 18.77 -4.18 -10.54
C ILE A 227 19.78 -3.06 -10.82
N ASP A 228 20.58 -3.20 -11.88
CA ASP A 228 21.49 -2.12 -12.31
C ASP A 228 20.66 -0.95 -12.88
N VAL A 229 20.86 0.24 -12.34
CA VAL A 229 20.14 1.44 -12.80
C VAL A 229 20.58 1.83 -14.21
N ASN A 230 21.81 1.49 -14.61
CA ASN A 230 22.35 1.78 -15.94
C ASN A 230 21.86 0.80 -17.01
N ASP A 231 21.13 -0.25 -16.63
CA ASP A 231 20.46 -1.11 -17.60
C ASP A 231 19.27 -0.36 -18.20
N GLU A 232 19.41 0.08 -19.46
CA GLU A 232 18.40 0.81 -20.21
C GLU A 232 17.07 0.02 -20.33
N ASP A 233 17.13 -1.31 -20.25
CA ASP A 233 15.98 -2.21 -20.34
C ASP A 233 15.40 -2.60 -18.97
N ASN A 234 15.85 -1.97 -17.88
CA ASN A 234 15.31 -2.27 -16.56
C ASN A 234 13.81 -1.92 -16.41
N GLU A 235 13.16 -2.52 -15.43
CA GLU A 235 11.70 -2.43 -15.29
C GLU A 235 11.20 -1.02 -14.97
N LEU A 236 11.99 -0.21 -14.24
CA LEU A 236 11.64 1.17 -13.93
C LEU A 236 11.71 2.06 -15.18
N ASN A 237 12.74 1.90 -16.01
CA ASN A 237 12.88 2.64 -17.27
C ASN A 237 11.71 2.33 -18.22
N ARG A 238 11.34 1.04 -18.31
CA ARG A 238 10.12 0.61 -19.02
C ARG A 238 8.85 1.21 -18.44
N PHE A 239 8.75 1.34 -17.11
CA PHE A 239 7.62 2.00 -16.45
C PHE A 239 7.55 3.49 -16.77
N VAL A 240 8.65 4.24 -16.62
CA VAL A 240 8.71 5.69 -16.93
C VAL A 240 8.31 5.95 -18.38
N LYS A 241 8.83 5.16 -19.33
CA LYS A 241 8.45 5.24 -20.74
C LYS A 241 6.95 5.03 -20.95
N ARG A 242 6.36 4.02 -20.31
CA ARG A 242 4.91 3.73 -20.41
C ARG A 242 4.04 4.81 -19.79
N ILE A 243 4.43 5.38 -18.65
CA ILE A 243 3.69 6.51 -18.04
C ILE A 243 3.69 7.72 -19.00
N ASN A 244 4.82 8.01 -19.63
CA ASN A 244 4.94 9.10 -20.60
C ASN A 244 4.11 8.88 -21.88
N GLU A 245 3.86 7.62 -22.28
CA GLU A 245 3.03 7.26 -23.45
C GLU A 245 1.51 7.41 -23.19
N ILE A 246 1.08 7.59 -21.93
CA ILE A 246 -0.34 7.80 -21.59
C ILE A 246 -0.60 9.33 -21.60
N GLU A 247 -1.03 9.86 -22.76
CA GLU A 247 -1.19 11.32 -23.02
C GLU A 247 -2.08 12.09 -22.01
N GLU A 248 -3.04 11.42 -21.35
CA GLU A 248 -3.90 12.03 -20.31
C GLU A 248 -3.18 12.28 -18.96
N TYR A 249 -1.95 11.78 -18.80
CA TYR A 249 -1.13 11.97 -17.60
C TYR A 249 0.01 13.00 -17.80
N SER A 250 0.09 13.65 -18.98
CA SER A 250 1.12 14.63 -19.34
C SER A 250 1.18 15.88 -18.46
N LEU A 251 0.16 16.13 -17.63
CA LEU A 251 0.15 17.19 -16.61
C LEU A 251 0.89 16.82 -15.30
N MET A 252 1.27 15.54 -15.11
CA MET A 252 1.83 15.03 -13.84
C MET A 252 3.29 14.53 -13.93
N SER A 253 3.93 14.64 -15.09
CA SER A 253 5.28 14.14 -15.37
C SER A 253 6.42 14.91 -14.67
N ASN A 254 6.16 16.04 -14.01
CA ASN A 254 7.18 16.86 -13.35
C ASN A 254 7.82 16.22 -12.10
N LYS A 255 7.30 15.09 -11.59
CA LYS A 255 7.90 14.36 -10.45
C LYS A 255 8.83 13.21 -10.85
N PHE A 256 8.63 12.60 -12.02
CA PHE A 256 9.46 11.51 -12.52
C PHE A 256 10.63 11.98 -13.40
N THR A 257 10.75 13.28 -13.64
CA THR A 257 11.87 13.90 -14.36
C THR A 257 13.21 13.82 -13.59
N TYR A 258 13.20 13.35 -12.35
CA TYR A 258 14.36 13.33 -11.45
C TYR A 258 15.13 12.00 -11.36
N VAL A 259 15.03 11.12 -12.36
CA VAL A 259 15.83 9.88 -12.35
C VAL A 259 16.77 9.78 -13.55
N PHE A 260 17.33 10.90 -14.04
CA PHE A 260 18.48 10.85 -14.95
C PHE A 260 19.31 12.13 -14.83
N MET A 261 20.23 12.14 -13.86
CA MET A 261 21.51 12.85 -13.97
C MET A 261 22.59 12.07 -13.23
#